data_AF-D3VIR8-F1
#
_entry.id   AF-D3VIR8-F1
#
_cell.length_a   1.000
_cell.length_b   1.000
_cell.length_c   1.000
_cell.angle_alpha   90.00
_cell.angle_beta   90.00
_cell.angle_gamma   90.00
#
_symmetry.space_group_name_H-M   'P 1'
#
loop_
_entity.id
_entity.type
_entity.pdbx_description
1 polymer ?
#
loop_
_entity_poly.entity_id
_entity_poly.type
_entity_poly.pdbx_seq_one_letter_code
_entity_poly.pdbx_strand_id
1 'polypeptide(L)'
;MDQSDRKISKFLSYVLRHQPESIGLTLDSEGWADIGTLIKCAAKYGKRLNRVIIENIVESNDKKRFSISADQKHIRQITEFG
;
A
#
# COMPACT_ATOMS: atom_id res chain seq x y z
N MET A 1 10.73 -5.27 11.93
CA MET A 1 10.46 -5.24 10.47
C MET A 1 11.32 -6.29 9.80
N ASP A 2 10.68 -7.31 9.26
CA ASP A 2 11.31 -8.33 8.42
C ASP A 2 11.85 -7.69 7.12
N GLN A 3 12.85 -8.32 6.46
CA GLN A 3 13.34 -7.81 5.17
C GLN A 3 12.23 -7.72 4.12
N SER A 4 11.21 -8.56 4.22
CA SER A 4 10.05 -8.59 3.33
C SER A 4 9.18 -7.34 3.49
N ASP A 5 8.95 -6.90 4.74
CA ASP A 5 8.11 -5.74 5.05
C ASP A 5 8.70 -4.44 4.46
N ARG A 6 10.02 -4.28 4.54
CA ARG A 6 10.71 -3.12 3.96
C ARG A 6 10.58 -3.06 2.44
N LYS A 7 10.65 -4.22 1.76
CA LYS A 7 10.47 -4.31 0.31
C LYS A 7 9.05 -3.94 -0.09
N ILE A 8 8.06 -4.43 0.66
CA ILE A 8 6.65 -4.11 0.41
C ILE A 8 6.36 -2.64 0.73
N SER A 9 6.89 -2.07 1.81
CA SER A 9 6.74 -0.65 2.14
C SER A 9 7.31 0.27 1.03
N LYS A 10 8.49 -0.06 0.48
CA LYS A 10 9.03 0.64 -0.70
C LYS A 10 8.12 0.49 -1.92
N PHE A 11 7.63 -0.72 -2.17
CA PHE A 11 6.72 -0.99 -3.28
C PHE A 11 5.40 -0.22 -3.16
N LEU A 12 4.77 -0.20 -1.98
CA LEU A 12 3.55 0.56 -1.70
C LEU A 12 3.79 2.06 -1.90
N SER A 13 4.92 2.59 -1.42
CA SER A 13 5.27 3.99 -1.65
C SER A 13 5.42 4.33 -3.13
N TYR A 14 6.02 3.42 -3.92
CA TYR A 14 6.18 3.59 -5.36
C TYR A 14 4.83 3.53 -6.10
N VAL A 15 4.03 2.51 -5.81
CA VAL A 15 2.73 2.31 -6.48
C VAL A 15 1.74 3.41 -6.10
N LEU A 16 1.64 3.79 -4.83
CA LEU A 16 0.65 4.78 -4.38
C LEU A 16 0.98 6.22 -4.78
N ARG A 17 2.24 6.54 -5.12
CA ARG A 17 2.66 7.94 -5.39
C ARG A 17 3.35 8.16 -6.73
N HIS A 18 3.93 7.13 -7.33
CA HIS A 18 4.60 7.28 -8.62
C HIS A 18 3.84 6.63 -9.75
N GLN A 19 3.38 5.38 -9.58
CA GLN A 19 2.86 4.63 -10.70
C GLN A 19 1.88 3.54 -10.26
N PRO A 20 0.65 3.91 -9.85
CA PRO A 20 -0.38 2.93 -9.50
C PRO A 20 -0.74 2.07 -10.72
N GLU A 21 -0.80 2.70 -11.88
CA GLU A 21 -1.04 2.09 -13.18
C GLU A 21 -0.01 1.03 -13.59
N SER A 22 1.23 1.06 -13.06
CA SER A 22 2.26 0.06 -13.36
C SER A 22 1.86 -1.36 -12.97
N ILE A 23 0.96 -1.50 -11.99
CA ILE A 23 0.38 -2.79 -11.60
C ILE A 23 -1.10 -2.90 -11.96
N GLY A 24 -1.65 -1.93 -12.70
CA GLY A 24 -3.07 -1.81 -12.97
C GLY A 24 -3.89 -1.42 -11.74
N LEU A 25 -3.28 -0.75 -10.75
CA LEU A 25 -3.99 -0.14 -9.64
C LEU A 25 -4.50 1.23 -10.07
N THR A 26 -5.71 1.58 -9.65
CA THR A 26 -6.25 2.92 -9.84
C THR A 26 -6.46 3.54 -8.47
N LEU A 27 -6.04 4.79 -8.31
CA LEU A 27 -6.31 5.59 -7.12
C LEU A 27 -7.55 6.43 -7.38
N ASP A 28 -8.36 6.60 -6.35
CA ASP A 28 -9.46 7.56 -6.38
C ASP A 28 -8.93 9.00 -6.35
N SER A 29 -9.81 9.99 -6.56
CA SER A 29 -9.49 11.42 -6.55
C SER A 29 -8.82 11.88 -5.25
N GLU A 30 -9.10 11.19 -4.14
CA GLU A 30 -8.49 11.42 -2.84
C GLU A 30 -7.18 10.63 -2.59
N GLY A 31 -6.70 9.89 -3.58
CA GLY A 31 -5.48 9.07 -3.48
C GLY A 31 -5.68 7.72 -2.78
N TRP A 32 -6.92 7.25 -2.65
CA TRP A 32 -7.25 5.95 -2.05
C TRP A 32 -7.15 4.82 -3.07
N ALA A 33 -6.44 3.74 -2.73
CA ALA A 33 -6.42 2.50 -3.47
C ALA A 33 -7.23 1.42 -2.75
N ASP A 34 -8.02 0.65 -3.48
CA ASP A 34 -8.67 -0.54 -2.96
C ASP A 34 -7.63 -1.63 -2.62
N ILE A 35 -7.61 -2.07 -1.37
CA ILE A 35 -6.69 -3.07 -0.84
C ILE A 35 -6.87 -4.41 -1.56
N GLY A 36 -8.11 -4.78 -1.89
CA GLY A 36 -8.39 -6.01 -2.62
C GLY A 36 -7.77 -6.02 -4.01
N THR A 37 -7.90 -4.90 -4.72
CA THR A 37 -7.34 -4.66 -6.05
C THR A 37 -5.82 -4.62 -5.97
N LEU A 38 -5.26 -3.89 -5.02
CA LEU A 38 -3.83 -3.84 -4.76
C LEU A 38 -3.24 -5.23 -4.53
N ILE A 39 -3.88 -6.07 -3.70
CA ILE A 39 -3.46 -7.46 -3.44
C ILE A 39 -3.49 -8.27 -4.73
N LYS A 40 -4.58 -8.19 -5.50
CA LYS A 40 -4.72 -8.93 -6.78
C LYS A 40 -3.66 -8.48 -7.80
N CYS A 41 -3.46 -7.18 -7.94
CA CYS A 41 -2.46 -6.58 -8.83
C CYS A 41 -1.04 -6.97 -8.43
N ALA A 42 -0.72 -6.88 -7.14
CA ALA A 42 0.57 -7.29 -6.60
C ALA A 42 0.82 -8.79 -6.82
N ALA A 43 -0.18 -9.64 -6.59
CA ALA A 43 -0.11 -11.07 -6.83
C ALA A 43 0.13 -11.40 -8.30
N LYS A 44 -0.54 -10.71 -9.24
CA LYS A 44 -0.27 -10.81 -10.69
C LYS A 44 1.16 -10.43 -11.04
N TYR A 45 1.74 -9.48 -10.32
CA TYR A 45 3.14 -9.04 -10.46
C TYR A 45 4.15 -9.96 -9.74
N GLY A 46 3.69 -11.09 -9.18
CA GLY A 46 4.54 -12.04 -8.45
C GLY A 46 4.93 -11.59 -7.04
N LYS A 47 4.25 -10.58 -6.48
CA LYS A 47 4.46 -10.14 -5.10
C LYS A 47 3.46 -10.82 -4.17
N ARG A 48 3.97 -11.42 -3.09
CA ARG A 48 3.12 -11.92 -2.00
C ARG A 48 2.70 -10.77 -1.11
N LEU A 49 1.53 -10.23 -1.40
CA LEU A 49 0.89 -9.17 -0.64
C LEU A 49 -0.45 -9.67 -0.14
N ASN A 50 -0.70 -9.56 1.16
CA ASN A 50 -1.96 -9.90 1.79
C ASN A 50 -2.39 -8.76 2.71
N ARG A 51 -3.67 -8.74 3.06
CA ARG A 51 -4.24 -7.72 3.97
C ARG A 51 -3.49 -7.64 5.29
N VAL A 52 -3.22 -8.79 5.92
CA VAL A 52 -2.44 -8.88 7.18
C VAL A 52 -1.06 -8.24 7.05
N ILE A 53 -0.40 -8.37 5.89
CA ILE A 53 0.91 -7.75 5.66
C ILE A 53 0.77 -6.24 5.54
N ILE A 54 -0.27 -5.77 4.85
CA ILE A 54 -0.56 -4.34 4.69
C ILE A 54 -0.86 -3.72 6.06
N GLU A 55 -1.72 -4.36 6.86
CA GLU A 55 -2.06 -3.96 8.23
C GLU A 55 -0.80 -3.92 9.11
N ASN A 56 0.01 -4.99 9.11
CA ASN A 56 1.30 -5.02 9.81
C ASN A 56 2.25 -3.90 9.37
N ILE A 57 2.32 -3.58 8.07
CA ILE A 57 3.15 -2.48 7.59
C ILE A 57 2.60 -1.14 8.05
N VAL A 58 1.28 -0.94 8.05
CA VAL A 58 0.66 0.30 8.51
C VAL A 58 0.86 0.48 10.01
N GLU A 59 0.70 -0.59 10.81
CA GLU A 59 0.89 -0.59 12.26
C GLU A 59 2.37 -0.50 12.66
N SER A 60 3.26 -1.23 12.00
CA SER A 60 4.69 -1.22 12.31
C SER A 60 5.40 0.04 11.83
N ASN A 61 4.81 0.79 10.89
CA ASN A 61 5.46 1.98 10.33
C ASN A 61 5.25 3.18 11.25
N ASP A 62 6.21 3.31 12.16
CA ASP A 62 6.38 4.38 13.16
C ASP A 62 6.11 5.79 12.61
N LYS A 63 6.43 6.03 11.33
CA LYS A 63 6.24 7.32 10.66
C LYS A 63 4.85 7.54 10.06
N LYS A 64 3.87 6.71 10.41
CA LYS A 64 2.47 6.74 9.89
C LYS A 64 2.39 7.07 8.41
N ARG A 65 3.24 6.47 7.56
CA ARG A 65 3.32 6.85 6.13
C ARG A 65 2.13 6.36 5.31
N PHE A 66 1.30 5.51 5.88
CA PHE A 66 0.14 4.92 5.24
C PHE A 66 -1.07 5.06 6.15
N SER A 67 -2.23 5.23 5.54
CA SER A 67 -3.50 5.31 6.24
C SER A 67 -4.47 4.33 5.59
N ILE A 68 -5.18 3.58 6.43
CA ILE A 68 -6.26 2.69 6.02
C ILE A 68 -7.59 3.39 6.33
N SER A 69 -8.57 3.27 5.43
CA SER A 69 -9.92 3.82 5.62
C SER A 69 -10.64 3.11 6.79
N ALA A 70 -11.65 3.75 7.39
CA ALA A 70 -12.38 3.18 8.54
C ALA A 70 -13.01 1.80 8.25
N ASP A 71 -13.45 1.58 7.01
CA ASP A 71 -14.01 0.31 6.54
C ASP A 71 -12.91 -0.73 6.17
N GLN A 72 -11.63 -0.35 6.28
CA GLN A 72 -10.46 -1.18 6.03
C GLN A 72 -10.38 -1.81 4.63
N LYS A 73 -11.09 -1.23 3.67
CA LYS A 73 -11.04 -1.63 2.25
C LYS A 73 -10.06 -0.81 1.44
N HIS A 74 -9.71 0.39 1.89
CA HIS A 74 -8.87 1.31 1.14
C HIS A 74 -7.61 1.67 1.91
N ILE A 75 -6.51 1.85 1.17
CA ILE A 75 -5.23 2.33 1.67
C ILE A 75 -4.77 3.53 0.84
N ARG A 76 -4.19 4.53 1.50
CA ARG A 76 -3.50 5.63 0.84
C ARG A 76 -2.15 5.88 1.49
N GLN A 77 -1.24 6.50 0.73
CA GLN A 77 -0.02 7.02 1.31
C GLN A 77 -0.29 8.41 1.87
N ILE A 78 0.00 8.62 3.15
CA ILE A 78 0.04 9.96 3.74
C ILE A 78 1.49 10.39 3.80
N THR A 79 1.84 11.38 2.98
CA THR A 79 3.20 11.93 2.97
C THR A 79 3.22 13.08 3.95
N GLU A 80 3.71 12.86 5.17
CA GLU A 80 4.16 13.96 6.01
C GLU A 80 5.47 14.47 5.40
N PHE A 81 5.38 15.65 4.77
CA PHE A 81 6.54 16.49 4.46
C PHE A 81 7.02 17.07 5.79
N GLY A 82 8.17 16.58 6.25
CA GLY A 82 9.01 17.24 7.24
C GLY A 82 10.33 17.58 6.56
#